data_AF-A0A936CQK7-F1
#
_entry.id   AF-A0A936CQK7-F1
#
_cell.length_a   1.000
_cell.length_b   1.000
_cell.length_c   1.000
_cell.angle_alpha   90.00
_cell.angle_beta   90.00
_cell.angle_gamma   90.00
#
_symmetry.space_group_name_H-M   'P 1'
#
loop_
_entity.id
_entity.type
_entity.pdbx_description
1 polymer ?
#
loop_
_entity_poly.entity_id
_entity_poly.type
_entity_poly.pdbx_seq_one_letter_code
_entity_poly.pdbx_strand_id
1 'polypeptide(L)'
;MESYNHRPVTAVEPIAPWLGGKRHLALHLASIIAGIPHRTYVEPFMGMGGVFLRRSHAAPAEVINDINRDLVTLYRVAQRHPAALGDSFGRWTLSSREMFDQLKRTPPDVLTDIERAARFLYLQRLAFGGRTRNPSFGVDLGSGSRLRLQQIQRQLDALHRRLDGVIIECLPWPEVLDRYDRPETLFYLDPPYWGGEGDYGAGIFSRADFTALARRLAGIEGRFVLSINDTPETRQIFAGFHIEERTHTFTAGSKSGAGIEAHELIVRDRAEGSAGPLFG
;
A
#
# COMPACT_ATOMS: atom_id res chain seq x y z
N MET A 1 -17.99 -24.94 -1.48
CA MET A 1 -17.28 -23.64 -1.43
C MET A 1 -17.24 -23.25 0.04
N GLU A 2 -16.10 -23.43 0.69
CA GLU A 2 -15.98 -23.09 2.13
C GLU A 2 -16.24 -21.60 2.30
N SER A 3 -17.29 -21.27 3.06
CA SER A 3 -17.59 -19.90 3.43
C SER A 3 -16.73 -19.55 4.64
N TYR A 4 -15.54 -19.02 4.39
CA TYR A 4 -14.75 -18.37 5.42
C TYR A 4 -15.57 -17.17 5.91
N ASN A 5 -15.84 -17.09 7.21
CA ASN A 5 -16.77 -16.13 7.82
C ASN A 5 -16.25 -14.69 7.75
N HIS A 6 -16.26 -14.10 6.56
CA HIS A 6 -15.84 -12.72 6.31
C HIS A 6 -16.82 -11.76 6.97
N ARG A 7 -16.29 -10.84 7.76
CA ARG A 7 -17.11 -9.84 8.46
C ARG A 7 -17.20 -8.56 7.64
N PRO A 8 -18.35 -7.88 7.60
CA PRO A 8 -18.44 -6.57 6.99
C PRO A 8 -17.58 -5.57 7.77
N VAL A 9 -16.87 -4.71 7.05
CA VAL A 9 -16.08 -3.61 7.60
C VAL A 9 -16.35 -2.32 6.83
N THR A 10 -16.25 -1.18 7.52
CA THR A 10 -16.36 0.12 6.86
C THR A 10 -15.10 0.41 6.08
N ALA A 11 -15.24 0.69 4.78
CA ALA A 11 -14.13 1.16 3.95
C ALA A 11 -13.61 2.52 4.47
N VAL A 12 -12.30 2.65 4.55
CA VAL A 12 -11.58 3.84 5.04
C VAL A 12 -10.70 4.38 3.92
N GLU A 13 -10.61 5.70 3.82
CA GLU A 13 -9.64 6.32 2.91
C GLU A 13 -8.24 6.32 3.55
N PRO A 14 -7.17 6.08 2.76
CA PRO A 14 -5.79 6.30 3.19
C PRO A 14 -5.62 7.63 3.92
N ILE A 15 -4.89 7.61 5.03
CA ILE A 15 -4.71 8.79 5.89
C ILE A 15 -3.83 9.86 5.23
N ALA A 16 -3.04 9.50 4.23
CA ALA A 16 -2.26 10.41 3.40
C ALA A 16 -2.25 9.94 1.94
N PRO A 17 -1.88 10.81 0.99
CA PRO A 17 -1.55 10.38 -0.37
C PRO A 17 -0.33 9.44 -0.38
N TRP A 18 -0.29 8.54 -1.36
CA TRP A 18 0.85 7.67 -1.65
C TRP A 18 1.11 7.65 -3.15
N LEU A 19 2.36 7.40 -3.53
CA LEU A 19 2.72 7.13 -4.92
C LEU A 19 1.88 5.94 -5.42
N GLY A 20 1.23 6.09 -6.58
CA GLY A 20 0.38 5.04 -7.15
C GLY A 20 -1.06 4.98 -6.62
N GLY A 21 -1.53 5.94 -5.80
CA GLY A 21 -2.89 5.97 -5.24
C GLY A 21 -4.04 6.06 -6.26
N LYS A 22 -4.32 4.95 -6.96
CA LYS A 22 -5.33 4.83 -8.02
C LYS A 22 -6.63 4.33 -7.42
N ARG A 23 -7.47 5.27 -6.94
CA ARG A 23 -8.75 4.96 -6.29
C ARG A 23 -9.64 3.98 -7.08
N HIS A 24 -9.77 4.18 -8.39
CA HIS A 24 -10.61 3.33 -9.24
C HIS A 24 -10.06 1.90 -9.37
N LEU A 25 -8.75 1.77 -9.59
CA LEU A 25 -8.08 0.48 -9.60
C LEU A 25 -8.25 -0.23 -8.25
N ALA A 26 -8.05 0.49 -7.14
CA ALA A 26 -8.15 -0.10 -5.81
C ALA A 26 -9.55 -0.67 -5.51
N LEU A 27 -10.61 -0.01 -5.98
CA LEU A 27 -11.98 -0.53 -5.86
C LEU A 27 -12.20 -1.78 -6.71
N HIS A 28 -11.64 -1.82 -7.92
CA HIS A 28 -11.70 -3.02 -8.79
C HIS A 28 -10.95 -4.20 -8.17
N LEU A 29 -9.73 -3.97 -7.68
CA LEU A 29 -8.93 -4.98 -6.97
C LEU A 29 -9.65 -5.48 -5.70
N ALA A 30 -10.25 -4.58 -4.92
CA ALA A 30 -11.04 -4.95 -3.76
C ALA A 30 -12.25 -5.84 -4.14
N SER A 31 -12.87 -5.60 -5.29
CA SER A 31 -13.94 -6.45 -5.84
C SER A 31 -13.44 -7.83 -6.24
N ILE A 32 -12.30 -7.92 -6.94
CA ILE A 32 -11.66 -9.20 -7.28
C ILE A 32 -11.35 -10.00 -6.00
N ILE A 33 -10.72 -9.35 -5.02
CA ILE A 33 -10.36 -9.96 -3.73
C ILE A 33 -11.60 -10.48 -3.00
N ALA A 34 -12.71 -9.72 -3.02
CA ALA A 34 -13.97 -10.15 -2.39
C ALA A 34 -14.57 -11.40 -3.07
N GLY A 35 -14.26 -11.65 -4.35
CA GLY A 35 -14.71 -12.84 -5.08
C GLY A 35 -13.86 -14.09 -4.86
N ILE A 36 -12.71 -13.99 -4.19
CA ILE A 36 -11.80 -15.11 -3.95
C ILE A 36 -12.00 -15.61 -2.51
N PRO A 37 -12.45 -16.86 -2.28
CA PRO A 37 -12.54 -17.42 -0.94
C PRO A 37 -11.15 -17.54 -0.28
N HIS A 38 -11.01 -17.08 0.95
CA HIS A 38 -9.79 -17.19 1.75
C HIS A 38 -10.08 -17.03 3.25
N ARG A 39 -9.30 -17.68 4.12
CA ARG A 39 -9.34 -17.49 5.57
C ARG A 39 -8.43 -16.36 6.04
N THR A 40 -7.28 -16.22 5.38
CA THR A 40 -6.23 -15.25 5.74
C THR A 40 -6.00 -14.31 4.56
N TYR A 41 -6.01 -13.01 4.81
CA TYR A 41 -5.60 -12.01 3.83
C TYR A 41 -4.24 -11.43 4.21
N VAL A 42 -3.32 -11.33 3.24
CA VAL A 42 -1.98 -10.80 3.46
C VAL A 42 -1.64 -9.76 2.38
N GLU A 43 -1.15 -8.59 2.79
CA GLU A 43 -0.68 -7.54 1.89
C GLU A 43 0.81 -7.26 2.15
N PRO A 44 1.74 -7.93 1.44
CA PRO A 44 3.19 -7.79 1.67
C PRO A 44 3.75 -6.39 1.37
N PHE A 45 3.08 -5.65 0.49
CA PHE A 45 3.45 -4.31 0.02
C PHE A 45 2.29 -3.34 0.27
N MET A 46 2.00 -3.07 1.54
CA MET A 46 0.82 -2.31 1.95
C MET A 46 0.82 -0.86 1.42
N GLY A 47 1.99 -0.21 1.38
CA GLY A 47 2.05 1.23 1.16
C GLY A 47 1.10 1.98 2.11
N MET A 48 0.33 2.94 1.59
CA MET A 48 -0.69 3.64 2.40
C MET A 48 -2.06 2.93 2.41
N GLY A 49 -2.11 1.63 2.11
CA GLY A 49 -3.32 0.81 2.22
C GLY A 49 -4.38 1.08 1.17
N GLY A 50 -3.94 1.26 -0.07
CA GLY A 50 -4.82 1.60 -1.19
C GLY A 50 -5.98 0.62 -1.33
N VAL A 51 -5.69 -0.68 -1.31
CA VAL A 51 -6.67 -1.76 -1.45
C VAL A 51 -7.18 -2.21 -0.09
N PHE A 52 -6.29 -2.54 0.85
CA PHE A 52 -6.68 -3.01 2.20
C PHE A 52 -7.79 -2.18 2.85
N LEU A 53 -7.62 -0.85 2.88
CA LEU A 53 -8.54 0.05 3.56
C LEU A 53 -9.87 0.21 2.80
N ARG A 54 -9.89 -0.04 1.49
CA ARG A 54 -11.09 0.10 0.65
C ARG A 54 -11.92 -1.18 0.53
N ARG A 55 -11.43 -2.30 1.05
CA ARG A 55 -12.22 -3.54 1.16
C ARG A 55 -13.42 -3.33 2.11
N SER A 56 -14.56 -3.87 1.71
CA SER A 56 -15.81 -3.84 2.49
C SER A 56 -16.02 -5.07 3.38
N HIS A 57 -15.14 -6.07 3.25
CA HIS A 57 -15.18 -7.31 4.01
C HIS A 57 -13.76 -7.64 4.50
N ALA A 58 -13.64 -8.01 5.76
CA ALA A 58 -12.41 -8.46 6.38
C ALA A 58 -12.42 -9.98 6.53
N ALA A 59 -11.30 -10.60 6.16
CA ALA A 59 -11.08 -12.02 6.42
C ALA A 59 -10.94 -12.26 7.93
N PRO A 60 -11.16 -13.50 8.42
CA PRO A 60 -10.93 -13.85 9.82
C PRO A 60 -9.54 -13.44 10.35
N ALA A 61 -8.50 -13.56 9.53
CA ALA A 61 -7.17 -13.06 9.82
C ALA A 61 -6.70 -12.12 8.70
N GLU A 62 -6.19 -10.95 9.07
CA GLU A 62 -5.61 -9.99 8.14
C GLU A 62 -4.21 -9.58 8.60
N VAL A 63 -3.26 -9.62 7.66
CA VAL A 63 -1.86 -9.25 7.87
C VAL A 63 -1.50 -8.18 6.86
N ILE A 64 -0.93 -7.07 7.34
CA ILE A 64 -0.35 -6.04 6.49
C ILE A 64 1.14 -5.93 6.78
N ASN A 65 1.92 -5.68 5.74
CA ASN A 65 3.37 -5.52 5.84
C ASN A 65 3.84 -4.38 4.94
N ASP A 66 4.89 -3.70 5.38
CA ASP A 66 5.71 -2.90 4.48
C ASP A 66 7.17 -2.92 4.98
N ILE A 67 8.11 -2.76 4.07
CA ILE A 67 9.54 -2.64 4.42
C ILE A 67 9.86 -1.26 5.01
N ASN A 68 9.04 -0.26 4.74
CA ASN A 68 9.21 1.09 5.25
C ASN A 68 8.80 1.17 6.74
N ARG A 69 9.80 1.22 7.61
CA ARG A 69 9.62 1.32 9.06
C ARG A 69 8.84 2.55 9.51
N ASP A 70 8.95 3.69 8.83
CA ASP A 70 8.19 4.91 9.20
C ASP A 70 6.70 4.71 8.95
N LEU A 71 6.37 4.09 7.81
CA LEU A 71 5.00 3.72 7.44
C LEU A 71 4.42 2.69 8.43
N VAL A 72 5.16 1.63 8.74
CA VAL A 72 4.72 0.62 9.72
C VAL A 72 4.54 1.25 11.10
N THR A 73 5.43 2.16 11.51
CA THR A 73 5.28 2.89 12.78
C THR A 73 4.00 3.71 12.81
N LEU A 74 3.66 4.41 11.70
CA LEU A 74 2.40 5.12 11.57
C LEU A 74 1.19 4.21 11.80
N TYR A 75 1.12 3.06 11.13
CA TYR A 75 0.00 2.12 11.27
C TYR A 75 -0.08 1.51 12.67
N ARG A 76 1.06 1.13 13.28
CA ARG A 76 1.11 0.61 14.66
C ARG A 76 0.63 1.64 15.68
N VAL A 77 1.06 2.89 15.55
CA VAL A 77 0.63 3.98 16.43
C VAL A 77 -0.84 4.34 16.18
N ALA A 78 -1.30 4.37 14.94
CA ALA A 78 -2.72 4.61 14.64
C ALA A 78 -3.62 3.49 15.18
N GLN A 79 -3.16 2.24 15.18
CA GLN A 79 -3.87 1.11 15.77
C GLN A 79 -3.91 1.20 17.30
N ARG A 80 -2.82 1.59 17.97
CA ARG A 80 -2.72 1.49 19.44
C ARG A 80 -3.01 2.80 20.19
N HIS A 81 -2.65 3.93 19.59
CA HIS A 81 -2.64 5.26 20.23
C HIS A 81 -3.18 6.37 19.30
N PRO A 82 -4.38 6.23 18.69
CA PRO A 82 -4.90 7.21 17.73
C PRO A 82 -5.09 8.60 18.34
N ALA A 83 -5.53 8.69 19.60
CA ALA A 83 -5.69 9.96 20.31
C ALA A 83 -4.35 10.68 20.49
N ALA A 84 -3.33 9.98 21.02
CA ALA A 84 -2.01 10.58 21.23
C ALA A 84 -1.34 11.00 19.90
N LEU A 85 -1.53 10.22 18.84
CA LEU A 85 -1.08 10.62 17.50
C LEU A 85 -1.82 11.86 17.00
N GLY A 86 -3.13 11.95 17.20
CA GLY A 86 -3.92 13.14 16.87
C GLY A 86 -3.45 14.38 17.64
N ASP A 87 -3.24 14.23 18.96
CA ASP A 87 -2.80 15.30 19.86
C ASP A 87 -1.39 15.82 19.53
N SER A 88 -0.53 14.96 18.97
CA SER A 88 0.80 15.37 18.49
C SER A 88 0.76 16.44 17.39
N PHE A 89 -0.36 16.54 16.65
CA PHE A 89 -0.62 17.61 15.70
C PHE A 89 -1.28 18.85 16.33
N GLY A 90 -1.19 19.02 17.65
CA GLY A 90 -1.89 20.05 18.43
C GLY A 90 -1.74 21.50 17.93
N ARG A 91 -2.30 22.45 18.69
CA ARG A 91 -2.56 23.85 18.27
C ARG A 91 -1.39 24.61 17.59
N TRP A 92 -0.15 24.17 17.77
CA TRP A 92 1.05 24.80 17.22
C TRP A 92 1.52 24.22 15.89
N THR A 93 0.90 23.14 15.40
CA THR A 93 1.30 22.51 14.14
C THR A 93 0.79 23.32 12.95
N LEU A 94 1.72 23.88 12.19
CA LEU A 94 1.42 24.75 11.05
C LEU A 94 1.72 24.06 9.73
N SER A 95 0.94 24.39 8.70
CA SER A 95 1.28 24.10 7.31
C SER A 95 2.38 25.06 6.86
N SER A 96 3.64 24.78 7.20
CA SER A 96 4.79 25.67 6.99
C SER A 96 5.92 24.97 6.24
N ARG A 97 6.51 25.67 5.27
CA ARG A 97 7.69 25.18 4.55
C ARG A 97 8.90 25.03 5.48
N GLU A 98 9.10 25.97 6.39
CA GLU A 98 10.20 25.92 7.36
C GLU A 98 10.07 24.72 8.30
N MET A 99 8.87 24.48 8.84
CA MET A 99 8.61 23.32 9.70
C MET A 99 8.77 22.01 8.92
N PHE A 100 8.31 21.97 7.66
CA PHE A 100 8.52 20.84 6.78
C PHE A 100 10.01 20.53 6.54
N ASP A 101 10.81 21.55 6.22
CA ASP A 101 12.24 21.38 5.98
C ASP A 101 13.00 21.02 7.26
N GLN A 102 12.54 21.47 8.43
CA GLN A 102 13.07 21.05 9.74
C GLN A 102 12.74 19.57 10.02
N LEU A 103 11.48 19.17 9.90
CA LEU A 103 11.05 17.78 10.12
C LEU A 103 11.72 16.83 9.13
N LYS A 104 11.86 17.24 7.86
CA LYS A 104 12.58 16.47 6.83
C LYS A 104 14.04 16.19 7.22
N ARG A 105 14.73 17.17 7.82
CA ARG A 105 16.12 17.02 8.31
C ARG A 105 16.23 16.25 9.62
N THR A 106 15.13 16.12 10.36
CA THR A 106 15.14 15.41 11.65
C THR A 106 15.27 13.90 11.41
N PRO A 107 16.29 13.23 11.97
CA PRO A 107 16.43 11.78 11.86
C PRO A 107 15.26 11.06 12.56
N PRO A 108 14.66 10.02 11.97
CA PRO A 108 13.51 9.34 12.56
C PRO A 108 13.87 8.44 13.76
N ASP A 109 15.14 8.07 13.92
CA ASP A 109 15.67 7.21 14.97
C ASP A 109 15.85 7.91 16.33
N VAL A 110 15.89 9.25 16.35
CA VAL A 110 15.95 10.04 17.59
C VAL A 110 14.57 10.37 18.17
N LEU A 111 13.50 9.96 17.50
CA LEU A 111 12.11 10.27 17.86
C LEU A 111 11.45 9.08 18.55
N THR A 112 10.52 9.35 19.45
CA THR A 112 9.58 8.33 19.93
C THR A 112 8.70 7.82 18.78
N ASP A 113 8.09 6.64 18.93
CA ASP A 113 7.21 6.09 17.89
C ASP A 113 6.06 7.03 17.51
N ILE A 114 5.49 7.75 18.49
CA ILE A 114 4.41 8.73 18.25
C ILE A 114 4.94 9.93 17.45
N GLU A 115 6.07 10.51 17.85
CA GLU A 115 6.68 11.64 17.12
C GLU A 115 7.13 11.23 15.72
N ARG A 116 7.66 10.01 15.56
CA ARG A 116 8.06 9.45 14.27
C ARG A 116 6.86 9.27 13.34
N ALA A 117 5.75 8.71 13.84
CA ALA A 117 4.50 8.58 13.11
C ALA A 117 3.92 9.95 12.71
N ALA A 118 3.91 10.91 13.65
CA ALA A 118 3.43 12.27 13.43
C ALA A 118 4.26 13.00 12.37
N ARG A 119 5.58 12.93 12.48
CA ARG A 119 6.54 13.45 11.50
C ARG A 119 6.29 12.86 10.12
N PHE A 120 6.19 11.54 10.02
CA PHE A 120 5.98 10.86 8.74
C PHE A 120 4.66 11.28 8.09
N LEU A 121 3.57 11.29 8.85
CA LEU A 121 2.26 11.72 8.36
C LEU A 121 2.23 13.21 7.97
N TYR A 122 2.90 14.09 8.73
CA TYR A 122 3.06 15.50 8.40
C TYR A 122 3.74 15.68 7.04
N LEU A 123 4.88 15.01 6.84
CA LEU A 123 5.63 15.07 5.58
C LEU A 123 4.80 14.52 4.43
N GLN A 124 4.15 13.37 4.58
CA GLN A 124 3.33 12.78 3.51
C GLN A 124 2.14 13.64 3.10
N ARG A 125 1.49 14.35 4.04
CA ARG A 125 0.37 15.25 3.70
C ARG A 125 0.79 16.51 2.99
N LEU A 126 1.97 17.03 3.30
CA LEU A 126 2.46 18.30 2.77
C LEU A 126 3.47 18.15 1.64
N ALA A 127 3.88 16.92 1.31
CA ALA A 127 4.73 16.62 0.16
C ALA A 127 3.98 16.85 -1.15
N PHE A 128 4.63 17.51 -2.11
CA PHE A 128 4.13 17.63 -3.47
C PHE A 128 3.95 16.25 -4.10
N GLY A 129 2.71 15.93 -4.50
CA GLY A 129 2.36 14.64 -5.09
C GLY A 129 2.50 13.44 -4.14
N GLY A 130 2.61 13.64 -2.82
CA GLY A 130 2.72 12.54 -1.85
C GLY A 130 4.01 11.71 -1.97
N ARG A 131 5.06 12.27 -2.59
CA ARG A 131 6.36 11.61 -2.74
C ARG A 131 6.96 11.31 -1.38
N THR A 132 7.48 10.11 -1.21
CA THR A 132 8.20 9.66 -0.01
C THR A 132 9.69 9.99 -0.10
N ARG A 133 10.28 9.85 -1.29
CA ARG A 133 11.69 10.14 -1.55
C ARG A 133 11.92 11.61 -1.87
N ASN A 134 12.86 12.23 -1.14
CA ASN A 134 13.21 13.65 -1.27
C ASN A 134 11.98 14.57 -1.40
N PRO A 135 11.02 14.49 -0.47
CA PRO A 135 9.77 15.20 -0.58
C PRO A 135 10.02 16.71 -0.59
N SER A 136 9.30 17.45 -1.42
CA SER A 136 9.30 18.91 -1.43
C SER A 136 7.96 19.41 -0.91
N PHE A 137 7.96 20.54 -0.21
CA PHE A 137 6.72 21.11 0.32
C PHE A 137 5.82 21.59 -0.83
N GLY A 138 4.64 20.96 -0.93
CA GLY A 138 3.63 21.21 -1.95
C GLY A 138 2.60 22.22 -1.50
N VAL A 139 2.30 23.19 -2.38
CA VAL A 139 1.26 24.19 -2.18
C VAL A 139 0.16 23.98 -3.20
N ASP A 140 -1.08 24.03 -2.76
CA ASP A 140 -2.26 23.97 -3.61
C ASP A 140 -3.12 25.21 -3.33
N LEU A 141 -3.13 26.14 -4.29
CA LEU A 141 -3.85 27.41 -4.15
C LEU A 141 -5.36 27.25 -4.33
N GLY A 142 -5.83 26.13 -4.89
CA GLY A 142 -7.25 25.86 -5.10
C GLY A 142 -7.93 25.19 -3.91
N SER A 143 -7.22 24.28 -3.22
CA SER A 143 -7.79 23.47 -2.11
C SER A 143 -7.22 23.81 -0.73
N GLY A 144 -6.20 24.66 -0.65
CA GLY A 144 -5.55 25.07 0.59
C GLY A 144 -4.70 23.95 1.22
N SER A 145 -4.43 24.06 2.53
CA SER A 145 -3.60 23.07 3.20
C SER A 145 -4.28 21.70 3.33
N ARG A 146 -3.49 20.64 3.10
CA ARG A 146 -3.85 19.23 3.34
C ARG A 146 -3.72 18.84 4.83
N LEU A 147 -3.13 19.71 5.64
CA LEU A 147 -3.00 19.52 7.09
C LEU A 147 -4.24 20.06 7.81
N ARG A 148 -5.36 19.32 7.71
CA ARG A 148 -6.63 19.66 8.34
C ARG A 148 -6.81 18.86 9.64
N LEU A 149 -6.48 19.45 10.79
CA LEU A 149 -6.39 18.74 12.09
C LEU A 149 -7.66 17.96 12.46
N GLN A 150 -8.84 18.59 12.38
CA GLN A 150 -10.10 17.90 12.67
C GLN A 150 -10.37 16.71 11.73
N GLN A 151 -9.90 16.80 10.48
CA GLN A 151 -10.02 15.71 9.52
C GLN A 151 -9.01 14.60 9.84
N ILE A 152 -7.78 14.95 10.25
CA ILE A 152 -6.77 13.99 10.72
C ILE A 152 -7.34 13.15 11.86
N GLN A 153 -7.91 13.81 12.89
CA GLN A 153 -8.49 13.10 14.03
C GLN A 153 -9.56 12.09 13.61
N ARG A 154 -10.53 12.52 12.80
CA ARG A 154 -11.59 11.62 12.30
C ARG A 154 -11.04 10.47 11.46
N GLN A 155 -10.00 10.71 10.66
CA GLN A 155 -9.35 9.66 9.87
C GLN A 155 -8.57 8.68 10.75
N LEU A 156 -7.92 9.15 11.81
CA LEU A 156 -7.25 8.28 12.79
C LEU A 156 -8.26 7.40 13.52
N ASP A 157 -9.41 7.93 13.93
CA ASP A 157 -10.46 7.15 14.61
C ASP A 157 -11.10 6.09 13.69
N ALA A 158 -11.25 6.41 12.41
CA ALA A 158 -11.70 5.45 11.40
C ALA A 158 -10.64 4.36 11.14
N LEU A 159 -9.37 4.76 11.01
CA LEU A 159 -8.25 3.86 10.78
C LEU A 159 -8.04 2.92 11.97
N HIS A 160 -8.08 3.42 13.20
CA HIS A 160 -8.01 2.64 14.43
C HIS A 160 -9.03 1.49 14.44
N ARG A 161 -10.31 1.81 14.16
CA ARG A 161 -11.37 0.80 14.09
C ARG A 161 -11.16 -0.20 12.95
N ARG A 162 -10.67 0.25 11.79
CA ARG A 162 -10.38 -0.64 10.65
C ARG A 162 -9.21 -1.59 10.93
N LEU A 163 -8.23 -1.14 11.72
CA LEU A 163 -7.05 -1.92 12.09
C LEU A 163 -7.29 -2.85 13.28
N ASP A 164 -8.50 -2.87 13.86
CA ASP A 164 -8.80 -3.76 14.98
C ASP A 164 -8.64 -5.24 14.59
N GLY A 165 -7.79 -5.95 15.33
CA GLY A 165 -7.41 -7.34 15.09
C GLY A 165 -6.42 -7.58 13.93
N VAL A 166 -5.93 -6.52 13.27
CA VAL A 166 -5.00 -6.65 12.14
C VAL A 166 -3.57 -6.85 12.63
N ILE A 167 -2.87 -7.83 12.06
CA ILE A 167 -1.45 -8.07 12.32
C ILE A 167 -0.62 -7.14 11.43
N ILE A 168 0.35 -6.44 12.02
CA ILE A 168 1.20 -5.48 11.32
C ILE A 168 2.66 -5.95 11.41
N GLU A 169 3.24 -6.28 10.26
CA GLU A 169 4.62 -6.74 10.10
C GLU A 169 5.52 -5.65 9.49
N CYS A 170 6.83 -5.82 9.65
CA CYS A 170 7.86 -4.96 9.07
C CYS A 170 9.03 -5.81 8.56
N LEU A 171 8.78 -6.59 7.52
CA LEU A 171 9.68 -7.63 7.01
C LEU A 171 9.94 -7.49 5.51
N PRO A 172 11.06 -8.03 5.01
CA PRO A 172 11.23 -8.29 3.59
C PRO A 172 10.08 -9.14 3.03
N TRP A 173 9.58 -8.79 1.85
CA TRP A 173 8.46 -9.49 1.21
C TRP A 173 8.66 -11.01 1.08
N PRO A 174 9.86 -11.58 0.83
CA PRO A 174 10.01 -13.03 0.74
C PRO A 174 9.67 -13.73 2.04
N GLU A 175 10.07 -13.15 3.18
CA GLU A 175 9.79 -13.69 4.51
C GLU A 175 8.30 -13.65 4.85
N VAL A 176 7.59 -12.62 4.38
CA VAL A 176 6.13 -12.53 4.55
C VAL A 176 5.44 -13.65 3.79
N LEU A 177 5.84 -13.90 2.52
CA LEU A 177 5.28 -15.01 1.76
C LEU A 177 5.58 -16.34 2.47
N ASP A 178 6.83 -16.59 2.85
CA ASP A 178 7.25 -17.84 3.50
C ASP A 178 6.53 -18.09 4.83
N ARG A 179 6.23 -17.04 5.59
CA ARG A 179 5.57 -17.16 6.90
C ARG A 179 4.08 -17.46 6.81
N TYR A 180 3.39 -16.84 5.84
CA TYR A 180 1.94 -16.84 5.79
C TYR A 180 1.37 -17.75 4.69
N ASP A 181 2.21 -18.37 3.88
CA ASP A 181 1.75 -19.26 2.81
C ASP A 181 1.09 -20.53 3.38
N ARG A 182 -0.18 -20.70 3.00
CA ARG A 182 -1.10 -21.77 3.39
C ARG A 182 -2.16 -21.87 2.30
N PRO A 183 -2.82 -23.03 2.12
CA PRO A 183 -3.85 -23.21 1.08
C PRO A 183 -5.00 -22.20 1.14
N GLU A 184 -5.29 -21.67 2.33
CA GLU A 184 -6.41 -20.76 2.58
C GLU A 184 -5.98 -19.28 2.67
N THR A 185 -4.73 -18.96 2.33
CA THR A 185 -4.22 -17.58 2.33
C THR A 185 -4.42 -16.94 0.96
N LEU A 186 -4.89 -15.70 0.95
CA LEU A 186 -4.87 -14.82 -0.22
C LEU A 186 -3.85 -13.69 -0.02
N PHE A 187 -2.89 -13.62 -0.93
CA PHE A 187 -1.94 -12.52 -1.00
C PHE A 187 -2.40 -11.46 -2.00
N TYR A 188 -2.41 -10.18 -1.61
CA TYR A 188 -2.45 -9.08 -2.55
C TYR A 188 -1.09 -8.40 -2.60
N LEU A 189 -0.51 -8.31 -3.79
CA LEU A 189 0.82 -7.78 -4.02
C LEU A 189 0.75 -6.56 -4.93
N ASP A 190 1.39 -5.46 -4.49
CA ASP A 190 1.58 -4.24 -5.27
C ASP A 190 3.05 -3.79 -5.11
N PRO A 191 4.01 -4.57 -5.65
CA PRO A 191 5.43 -4.26 -5.52
C PRO A 191 5.78 -2.98 -6.28
N PRO A 192 7.00 -2.43 -6.08
CA PRO A 192 7.50 -1.34 -6.91
C PRO A 192 7.43 -1.68 -8.41
N TYR A 193 7.04 -0.69 -9.22
CA TYR A 193 6.82 -0.89 -10.66
C TYR A 193 8.13 -1.00 -11.44
N TRP A 194 8.10 -1.68 -12.58
CA TRP A 194 9.25 -1.79 -13.47
C TRP A 194 9.69 -0.40 -13.96
N GLY A 195 10.98 -0.07 -13.81
CA GLY A 195 11.50 1.29 -14.06
C GLY A 195 11.28 2.29 -12.92
N GLY A 196 10.60 1.89 -11.85
CA GLY A 196 10.37 2.64 -10.61
C GLY A 196 11.08 2.03 -9.39
N GLU A 197 12.11 1.21 -9.59
CA GLU A 197 12.80 0.46 -8.53
C GLU A 197 13.40 1.39 -7.45
N GLY A 198 13.67 2.65 -7.80
CA GLY A 198 14.20 3.67 -6.89
C GLY A 198 13.15 4.40 -6.03
N ASP A 199 11.85 4.18 -6.26
CA ASP A 199 10.79 4.97 -5.63
C ASP A 199 10.67 4.74 -4.11
N TYR A 200 11.02 3.53 -3.66
CA TYR A 200 10.96 3.14 -2.26
C TYR A 200 12.31 3.30 -1.54
N GLY A 201 13.41 3.38 -2.30
CA GLY A 201 14.78 3.48 -1.76
C GLY A 201 15.72 2.58 -2.53
N ALA A 202 17.01 2.94 -2.59
CA ALA A 202 18.00 2.10 -3.25
C ALA A 202 18.15 0.75 -2.53
N GLY A 203 18.08 -0.36 -3.27
CA GLY A 203 18.30 -1.70 -2.74
C GLY A 203 17.11 -2.34 -2.03
N ILE A 204 15.93 -1.70 -2.03
CA ILE A 204 14.72 -2.26 -1.40
C ILE A 204 14.01 -3.26 -2.33
N PHE A 205 13.96 -2.95 -3.63
CA PHE A 205 13.41 -3.83 -4.65
C PHE A 205 14.20 -3.61 -5.94
N SER A 206 14.63 -4.68 -6.58
CA SER A 206 15.49 -4.68 -7.75
C SER A 206 14.82 -5.39 -8.93
N ARG A 207 15.40 -5.27 -10.12
CA ARG A 207 14.92 -6.01 -11.30
C ARG A 207 14.92 -7.52 -11.10
N ALA A 208 15.88 -8.05 -10.33
CA ALA A 208 15.95 -9.47 -10.03
C ALA A 208 14.78 -9.92 -9.14
N ASP A 209 14.22 -9.03 -8.32
CA ASP A 209 13.11 -9.34 -7.43
C ASP A 209 11.81 -9.62 -8.19
N PHE A 210 11.59 -9.06 -9.38
CA PHE A 210 10.43 -9.41 -10.20
C PHE A 210 10.45 -10.90 -10.61
N THR A 211 11.61 -11.39 -11.08
CA THR A 211 11.76 -12.80 -11.44
C THR A 211 11.72 -13.69 -10.20
N ALA A 212 12.31 -13.26 -9.08
CA ALA A 212 12.23 -13.99 -7.81
C ALA A 212 10.78 -14.08 -7.30
N LEU A 213 10.01 -13.00 -7.45
CA LEU A 213 8.60 -12.93 -7.08
C LEU A 213 7.78 -13.90 -7.94
N ALA A 214 7.92 -13.84 -9.28
CA ALA A 214 7.24 -14.76 -10.17
C ALA A 214 7.56 -16.24 -9.87
N ARG A 215 8.81 -16.57 -9.55
CA ARG A 215 9.22 -17.92 -9.14
C ARG A 215 8.57 -18.37 -7.83
N ARG A 216 8.48 -17.49 -6.83
CA ARG A 216 7.83 -17.80 -5.55
C ARG A 216 6.32 -17.95 -5.73
N LEU A 217 5.68 -17.06 -6.47
CA LEU A 217 4.24 -17.14 -6.78
C LEU A 217 3.88 -18.38 -7.62
N ALA A 218 4.84 -18.93 -8.37
CA ALA A 218 4.64 -20.17 -9.13
C ALA A 218 4.47 -21.42 -8.24
N GLY A 219 5.02 -21.39 -7.03
CA GLY A 219 5.02 -22.51 -6.08
C GLY A 219 4.24 -22.23 -4.79
N ILE A 220 3.46 -21.16 -4.74
CA ILE A 220 2.70 -20.75 -3.56
C ILE A 220 1.52 -21.72 -3.33
N GLU A 221 1.27 -22.10 -2.08
CA GLU A 221 0.13 -22.95 -1.72
C GLU A 221 -1.19 -22.17 -1.74
N GLY A 222 -1.15 -20.92 -1.29
CA GLY A 222 -2.29 -20.02 -1.29
C GLY A 222 -2.64 -19.47 -2.68
N ARG A 223 -3.49 -18.44 -2.68
CA ARG A 223 -3.86 -17.70 -3.89
C ARG A 223 -3.24 -16.32 -3.87
N PHE A 224 -3.14 -15.68 -5.03
CA PHE A 224 -2.63 -14.31 -5.10
C PHE A 224 -3.33 -13.45 -6.15
N VAL A 225 -3.30 -12.15 -5.90
CA VAL A 225 -3.60 -11.08 -6.86
C VAL A 225 -2.42 -10.14 -6.86
N LEU A 226 -1.81 -9.91 -8.01
CA LEU A 226 -0.68 -9.00 -8.19
C LEU A 226 -1.10 -7.87 -9.13
N SER A 227 -0.82 -6.63 -8.74
CA SER A 227 -0.93 -5.45 -9.61
C SER A 227 0.47 -5.00 -10.01
N ILE A 228 0.67 -4.74 -11.31
CA ILE A 228 1.96 -4.25 -11.83
C ILE A 228 1.74 -3.40 -13.09
N ASN A 229 2.69 -2.53 -13.44
CA ASN A 229 2.65 -1.81 -14.71
C ASN A 229 2.75 -2.75 -15.92
N ASP A 230 2.06 -2.38 -16.99
CA ASP A 230 2.10 -3.09 -18.26
C ASP A 230 3.34 -2.68 -19.07
N THR A 231 4.35 -3.55 -19.09
CA THR A 231 5.55 -3.43 -19.94
C THR A 231 5.86 -4.77 -20.60
N PRO A 232 6.65 -4.79 -21.69
CA PRO A 232 7.10 -6.05 -22.29
C PRO A 232 7.80 -6.98 -21.28
N GLU A 233 8.58 -6.42 -20.35
CA GLU A 233 9.31 -7.18 -19.34
C GLU A 233 8.38 -7.77 -18.28
N THR A 234 7.43 -6.99 -17.75
CA THR A 234 6.47 -7.53 -16.75
C THR A 234 5.59 -8.61 -17.37
N ARG A 235 5.12 -8.40 -18.62
CA ARG A 235 4.40 -9.44 -19.38
C ARG A 235 5.21 -10.72 -19.53
N GLN A 236 6.49 -10.60 -19.90
CA GLN A 236 7.36 -11.76 -20.07
C GLN A 236 7.59 -12.51 -18.74
N ILE A 237 7.87 -11.78 -17.66
CA ILE A 237 8.15 -12.36 -16.34
C ILE A 237 6.92 -13.10 -15.79
N PHE A 238 5.72 -12.56 -15.98
CA PHE A 238 4.48 -13.13 -15.46
C PHE A 238 3.67 -13.93 -16.50
N ALA A 239 4.26 -14.25 -17.66
CA ALA A 239 3.56 -14.80 -18.83
C ALA A 239 2.79 -16.10 -18.58
N GLY A 240 3.20 -16.92 -17.60
CA GLY A 240 2.54 -18.19 -17.33
C GLY A 240 1.46 -18.14 -16.24
N PHE A 241 1.06 -16.94 -15.83
CA PHE A 241 -0.08 -16.69 -14.95
C PHE A 241 -1.28 -16.16 -15.74
N HIS A 242 -2.45 -16.05 -15.10
CA HIS A 242 -3.58 -15.37 -15.71
C HIS A 242 -3.36 -13.86 -15.66
N ILE A 243 -3.33 -13.20 -16.82
CA ILE A 243 -3.13 -11.75 -16.95
C ILE A 243 -4.41 -11.09 -17.43
N GLU A 244 -4.87 -10.08 -16.69
CA GLU A 244 -5.95 -9.18 -17.08
C GLU A 244 -5.40 -7.77 -17.28
N GLU A 245 -5.65 -7.17 -18.44
CA GLU A 245 -5.19 -5.83 -18.78
C GLU A 245 -6.19 -4.77 -18.32
N ARG A 246 -5.67 -3.66 -17.79
CA ARG A 246 -6.49 -2.51 -17.39
C ARG A 246 -5.83 -1.21 -17.77
N THR A 247 -6.62 -0.35 -18.40
CA THR A 247 -6.27 1.04 -18.63
C THR A 247 -6.91 1.90 -17.54
N HIS A 248 -6.15 2.83 -17.00
CA HIS A 248 -6.70 3.89 -16.15
C HIS A 248 -6.01 5.22 -16.44
N THR A 249 -6.68 6.29 -16.06
CA THR A 249 -6.18 7.65 -16.28
C THR A 249 -5.80 8.27 -14.94
N PHE A 250 -4.61 8.87 -14.85
CA PHE A 250 -4.19 9.64 -13.69
C PHE A 250 -3.74 11.05 -14.10
N THR A 251 -3.90 12.02 -13.21
CA THR A 251 -3.61 13.44 -13.50
C THR A 251 -2.29 13.92 -12.91
N ALA A 252 -1.64 13.11 -12.06
CA ALA A 252 -0.38 13.48 -11.41
C ALA A 252 0.78 13.61 -12.43
N GLY A 253 1.30 14.82 -12.63
CA GLY A 253 2.40 15.09 -13.57
C GLY A 253 1.98 15.64 -14.93
N SER A 254 0.67 15.76 -15.18
CA SER A 254 0.14 16.45 -16.35
C SER A 254 0.44 17.96 -16.30
N LYS A 255 1.18 18.48 -17.28
CA LYS A 255 1.39 19.94 -17.43
C LYS A 255 0.15 20.66 -17.96
N SER A 256 -0.82 19.94 -18.53
CA SER A 256 -1.97 20.49 -19.26
C SER A 256 -3.32 20.17 -18.62
N GLY A 257 -3.36 19.44 -17.50
CA GLY A 257 -4.59 18.91 -16.92
C GLY A 257 -5.19 17.72 -17.70
N ALA A 258 -4.64 17.36 -18.85
CA ALA A 258 -5.00 16.15 -19.58
C ALA A 258 -4.51 14.92 -18.80
N GLY A 259 -5.37 13.93 -18.62
CA GLY A 259 -5.02 12.69 -17.94
C GLY A 259 -3.94 11.91 -18.70
N ILE A 260 -2.97 11.38 -17.97
CA ILE A 260 -1.98 10.42 -18.48
C ILE A 260 -2.62 9.04 -18.40
N GLU A 261 -2.69 8.37 -19.54
CA GLU A 261 -3.14 6.99 -19.63
C GLU A 261 -2.02 6.07 -19.15
N ALA A 262 -2.32 5.22 -18.17
CA ALA A 262 -1.43 4.18 -17.71
C ALA A 262 -2.10 2.82 -17.87
N HIS A 263 -1.31 1.87 -18.34
CA HIS A 263 -1.69 0.48 -18.50
C HIS A 263 -1.11 -0.34 -17.35
N GLU A 264 -1.94 -1.21 -16.80
CA GLU A 264 -1.61 -2.11 -15.72
C GLU A 264 -2.06 -3.53 -16.02
N LEU A 265 -1.34 -4.46 -15.41
CA LEU A 265 -1.64 -5.87 -15.43
C LEU A 265 -2.11 -6.29 -14.04
N ILE A 266 -3.24 -6.99 -14.01
CA ILE A 266 -3.70 -7.74 -12.85
C ILE A 266 -3.37 -9.20 -13.11
N VAL A 267 -2.39 -9.71 -12.38
CA VAL A 267 -1.86 -11.07 -12.50
C VAL A 267 -2.44 -11.92 -11.37
N ARG A 268 -2.96 -13.10 -11.71
CA ARG A 268 -3.58 -14.04 -10.75
C ARG A 268 -3.04 -15.45 -10.91
N ASP A 269 -3.33 -16.29 -9.92
CA ASP A 269 -3.08 -17.73 -10.00
C ASP A 269 -3.66 -18.33 -11.29
N ARG A 270 -3.09 -19.45 -11.73
CA ARG A 270 -3.50 -20.08 -12.98
C ARG A 270 -4.94 -20.59 -12.89
N ALA A 271 -5.60 -20.72 -14.05
CA ALA A 271 -6.88 -21.42 -14.11
C ALA A 271 -6.71 -22.88 -13.63
N GLU A 272 -7.69 -23.38 -12.88
CA GLU A 272 -7.74 -24.77 -12.38
C GLU A 272 -7.42 -25.76 -13.52
N GLY A 273 -6.42 -26.64 -13.32
CA GLY A 273 -6.03 -27.68 -14.29
C GLY A 273 -4.74 -27.44 -15.08
N SER A 274 -4.05 -26.33 -14.89
CA SER A 274 -2.75 -26.05 -15.53
C SER A 274 -1.58 -26.51 -14.64
N ALA A 275 -1.37 -27.82 -14.54
CA ALA A 275 -0.22 -28.40 -13.84
C ALA A 275 1.02 -28.44 -14.76
N GLY A 276 2.11 -27.81 -14.34
CA GLY A 276 3.43 -27.84 -15.01
C GLY A 276 4.35 -26.71 -14.52
N PRO A 277 5.66 -26.93 -14.31
CA PRO A 277 6.55 -25.89 -13.82
C PRO A 277 6.57 -24.66 -14.75
N LEU A 278 6.46 -23.45 -14.18
CA LEU A 278 6.55 -22.18 -14.92
C LEU A 278 7.94 -21.90 -15.46
N PHE A 279 8.94 -22.43 -14.75
CA PHE A 279 10.34 -22.25 -15.03
C PHE A 279 10.94 -23.65 -15.08
N GLY A 280 11.28 -24.09 -16.29
CA GLY A 280 12.12 -25.28 -16.51
C GLY A 280 13.57 -24.99 -16.16
#